data_AF-A0A3D2VST0-F1
#
_entry.id   AF-A0A3D2VST0-F1
#
_cell.length_a   1.000
_cell.length_b   1.000
_cell.length_c   1.000
_cell.angle_alpha   90.00
_cell.angle_beta   90.00
_cell.angle_gamma   90.00
#
_symmetry.space_group_name_H-M   'P 1'
#
loop_
_entity.id
_entity.type
_entity.pdbx_description
1 polymer ?
#
loop_
_entity_poly.entity_id
_entity_poly.type
_entity_poly.pdbx_seq_one_letter_code
_entity_poly.pdbx_strand_id
1 'polypeptide(L)'
;MEQIFLSLQTRLSDCPIRDRGGFARRLRGLRQRARDGKPMDRALEQIGAEIEASALRLAARRAALPVPEFDDGLPINAHRETIAAAIHDHQVVVICGETGSGKTTQLPKICLSLGLGAAGLIGHTQPRRIAARSVATRIAAELKTTVGSQVGYKVRFSDRTGPQA
;
A
#
# COMPACT_ATOMS: atom_id res chain seq x y z
N MET A 1 -16.98 14.79 -23.68
CA MET A 1 -17.40 13.80 -22.66
C MET A 1 -16.46 12.61 -22.54
N GLU A 2 -16.09 11.94 -23.64
CA GLU A 2 -15.22 10.75 -23.57
C GLU A 2 -13.84 11.02 -22.94
N GLN A 3 -13.26 12.19 -23.21
CA GLN A 3 -12.02 12.65 -22.56
C GLN A 3 -12.14 12.79 -21.04
N ILE A 4 -13.31 13.18 -20.52
CA ILE A 4 -13.54 13.32 -19.06
C ILE A 4 -13.53 11.95 -18.40
N PHE A 5 -14.22 10.97 -19.01
CA PHE A 5 -14.20 9.59 -18.50
C PHE A 5 -12.81 8.98 -18.51
N LEU A 6 -12.06 9.18 -19.60
CA LEU A 6 -10.67 8.72 -19.69
C LEU A 6 -9.79 9.37 -18.62
N SER A 7 -9.89 10.69 -18.44
CA SER A 7 -9.17 11.43 -17.40
C SER A 7 -9.47 10.86 -16.00
N LEU A 8 -10.76 10.71 -15.64
CA LEU A 8 -11.14 10.15 -14.34
C LEU A 8 -10.71 8.69 -14.17
N GLN A 9 -10.69 7.91 -15.24
CA GLN A 9 -10.24 6.52 -15.21
C GLN A 9 -8.73 6.42 -14.96
N THR A 10 -7.92 7.28 -15.59
CA THR A 10 -6.47 7.35 -15.35
C THR A 10 -6.18 7.69 -13.90
N ARG A 11 -6.89 8.67 -13.33
CA ARG A 11 -6.72 9.11 -11.94
C ARG A 11 -7.00 8.06 -10.89
N LEU A 12 -7.62 6.93 -11.24
CA LEU A 12 -7.82 5.83 -10.29
C LEU A 12 -6.48 5.23 -9.82
N SER A 13 -5.38 5.36 -10.58
CA SER A 13 -4.05 4.95 -10.12
C SER A 13 -3.57 5.74 -8.91
N ASP A 14 -4.08 6.97 -8.73
CA ASP A 14 -3.74 7.87 -7.63
C ASP A 14 -4.64 7.67 -6.41
N CYS A 15 -5.63 6.78 -6.48
CA CYS A 15 -6.47 6.42 -5.35
C CYS A 15 -5.95 5.16 -4.61
N PRO A 16 -6.26 4.98 -3.32
CA PRO A 16 -6.02 3.73 -2.59
C PRO A 16 -6.69 2.54 -3.29
N ILE A 17 -6.04 1.37 -3.26
CA ILE A 17 -6.47 0.15 -3.95
C ILE A 17 -7.92 -0.21 -3.62
N ARG A 18 -8.33 -0.05 -2.36
CA ARG A 18 -9.70 -0.35 -1.90
C ARG A 18 -10.78 0.52 -2.57
N ASP A 19 -10.44 1.75 -2.96
CA ASP A 19 -11.38 2.71 -3.55
C ASP A 19 -11.53 2.46 -5.07
N ARG A 20 -10.45 2.02 -5.75
CA ARG A 20 -10.36 1.90 -7.22
C ARG A 20 -11.50 1.09 -7.83
N GLY A 21 -11.80 -0.09 -7.28
CA GLY A 21 -12.84 -0.98 -7.82
C GLY A 21 -14.24 -0.39 -7.72
N GLY A 22 -14.53 0.36 -6.64
CA GLY A 22 -15.79 1.07 -6.45
C GLY A 22 -15.97 2.18 -7.47
N PHE A 23 -14.96 3.04 -7.62
CA PHE A 23 -14.97 4.13 -8.60
C PHE A 23 -15.02 3.61 -10.04
N ALA A 24 -14.25 2.60 -10.39
CA ALA A 24 -14.27 2.00 -11.74
C ALA A 24 -15.65 1.47 -12.11
N ARG A 25 -16.35 0.79 -11.18
CA ARG A 25 -17.73 0.32 -11.42
C ARG A 25 -18.70 1.47 -11.65
N ARG A 26 -18.62 2.51 -10.82
CA ARG A 26 -19.49 3.69 -10.94
C ARG A 26 -19.23 4.47 -12.23
N LEU A 27 -17.97 4.68 -12.61
CA LEU A 27 -17.60 5.31 -13.89
C LEU A 27 -18.13 4.51 -15.09
N ARG A 28 -18.03 3.17 -15.07
CA ARG A 28 -18.62 2.33 -16.13
C ARG A 28 -20.14 2.50 -16.22
N GLY A 29 -20.83 2.53 -15.07
CA GLY A 29 -22.28 2.76 -15.02
C GLY A 29 -22.68 4.13 -15.57
N LEU A 30 -21.94 5.19 -15.22
CA LEU A 30 -22.17 6.54 -15.74
C LEU A 30 -21.90 6.61 -17.25
N ARG A 31 -20.83 5.96 -17.74
CA ARG A 31 -20.55 5.88 -19.17
C ARG A 31 -21.68 5.19 -19.95
N GLN A 32 -22.28 4.14 -19.38
CA GLN A 32 -23.45 3.49 -19.99
C GLN A 32 -24.66 4.41 -20.02
N ARG A 33 -24.97 5.11 -18.92
CA ARG A 33 -26.06 6.11 -18.90
C ARG A 33 -25.88 7.20 -19.97
N ALA A 34 -24.64 7.52 -20.33
CA ALA A 34 -24.33 8.55 -21.31
C ALA A 34 -24.72 8.11 -22.70
N ARG A 35 -24.45 6.84 -23.00
CA ARG A 35 -24.86 6.19 -24.23
C ARG A 35 -26.38 6.10 -24.32
N ASP A 36 -27.06 5.89 -23.20
CA ASP A 36 -28.52 5.87 -23.12
C ASP A 36 -29.17 7.27 -23.16
N GLY A 37 -28.40 8.37 -23.26
CA GLY A 37 -28.94 9.74 -23.26
C GLY A 37 -29.56 10.19 -21.92
N LYS A 38 -29.26 9.49 -20.81
CA LYS A 38 -29.80 9.81 -19.48
C LYS A 38 -28.96 10.88 -18.79
N PRO A 39 -29.58 11.77 -17.98
CA PRO A 39 -28.84 12.80 -17.25
C PRO A 39 -27.87 12.16 -16.24
N MET A 40 -26.69 12.76 -16.13
CA MET A 40 -25.65 12.32 -15.20
C MET A 40 -24.70 13.40 -14.69
N ASP A 41 -24.81 14.65 -15.13
CA ASP A 41 -23.77 15.67 -14.90
C ASP A 41 -23.42 15.79 -13.42
N ARG A 42 -24.45 15.88 -12.57
CA ARG A 42 -24.30 15.88 -11.11
C ARG A 42 -23.59 14.64 -10.56
N ALA A 43 -23.88 13.47 -11.10
CA ALA A 43 -23.26 12.22 -10.66
C ALA A 43 -21.80 12.10 -11.13
N LEU A 44 -21.48 12.68 -12.29
CA LEU A 44 -20.13 12.76 -12.84
C LEU A 44 -19.27 13.75 -12.04
N GLU A 45 -19.82 14.91 -11.70
CA GLU A 45 -19.17 15.88 -10.80
C GLU A 45 -18.91 15.26 -9.42
N GLN A 46 -19.91 14.60 -8.85
CA GLN A 46 -19.79 13.96 -7.54
C GLN A 46 -18.68 12.91 -7.51
N ILE A 47 -18.63 12.00 -8.50
CA ILE A 47 -17.57 10.99 -8.53
C ILE A 47 -16.19 11.62 -8.79
N GLY A 48 -16.12 12.70 -9.58
CA GLY A 48 -14.88 13.45 -9.79
C GLY A 48 -14.33 14.02 -8.48
N ALA A 49 -15.19 14.67 -7.67
CA ALA A 49 -14.82 15.20 -6.37
C ALA A 49 -14.41 14.10 -5.37
N GLU A 50 -15.08 12.94 -5.39
CA GLU A 50 -14.72 11.81 -4.54
C GLU A 50 -13.36 11.18 -4.92
N ILE A 51 -13.06 11.08 -6.22
CA ILE A 51 -11.76 10.62 -6.74
C ILE A 51 -10.67 11.58 -6.33
N GLU A 52 -10.88 12.90 -6.47
CA GLU A 52 -9.95 13.94 -6.02
C GLU A 52 -9.64 13.81 -4.53
N ALA A 53 -10.67 13.77 -3.70
CA ALA A 53 -10.51 13.62 -2.25
C ALA A 53 -9.80 12.31 -1.89
N SER A 54 -10.06 11.22 -2.63
CA SER A 54 -9.37 9.95 -2.46
C SER A 54 -7.89 10.01 -2.84
N ALA A 55 -7.56 10.68 -3.93
CA ALA A 55 -6.19 10.89 -4.38
C ALA A 55 -5.38 11.74 -3.39
N LEU A 56 -5.98 12.82 -2.87
CA LEU A 56 -5.35 13.65 -1.84
C LEU A 56 -5.05 12.85 -0.56
N ARG A 57 -5.96 11.95 -0.13
CA ARG A 57 -5.70 11.05 1.00
C ARG A 57 -4.51 10.13 0.74
N LEU A 58 -4.37 9.59 -0.47
CA LEU A 58 -3.21 8.76 -0.81
C LEU A 58 -1.92 9.58 -0.83
N ALA A 59 -1.94 10.77 -1.41
CA ALA A 59 -0.78 11.67 -1.45
C ALA A 59 -0.31 12.03 -0.03
N ALA A 60 -1.25 12.39 0.86
CA ALA A 60 -0.95 12.66 2.27
C ALA A 60 -0.37 11.41 2.97
N ARG A 61 -0.94 10.23 2.73
CA ARG A 61 -0.42 8.97 3.29
C ARG A 61 0.99 8.67 2.78
N ARG A 62 1.27 8.86 1.48
CA ARG A 62 2.61 8.68 0.88
C ARG A 62 3.63 9.61 1.53
N ALA A 63 3.29 10.88 1.71
CA ALA A 63 4.17 11.87 2.33
C ALA A 63 4.44 11.59 3.82
N ALA A 64 3.51 10.91 4.50
CA ALA A 64 3.64 10.55 5.91
C ALA A 64 4.30 9.19 6.16
N LEU A 65 4.66 8.42 5.11
CA LEU A 65 5.34 7.14 5.28
C LEU A 65 6.73 7.34 5.89
N PRO A 66 7.17 6.44 6.79
CA PRO A 66 8.49 6.52 7.37
C PRO A 66 9.53 6.14 6.30
N VAL A 67 10.65 6.83 6.29
CA VAL A 67 11.78 6.49 5.43
C VAL A 67 12.61 5.41 6.11
N PRO A 68 12.74 4.20 5.55
CA PRO A 68 13.51 3.15 6.18
C PRO A 68 15.02 3.43 6.11
N GLU A 69 15.70 3.30 7.25
CA GLU A 69 17.15 3.23 7.32
C GLU A 69 17.61 1.77 7.29
N PHE A 70 18.72 1.49 6.60
CA PHE A 70 19.25 0.13 6.45
C PHE A 70 20.63 0.05 7.09
N ASP A 71 20.85 -1.03 7.84
CA ASP A 71 22.13 -1.34 8.50
C ASP A 71 22.95 -2.27 7.59
N ASP A 72 24.09 -1.80 7.11
CA ASP A 72 24.97 -2.56 6.21
C ASP A 72 25.54 -3.84 6.84
N GLY A 73 25.43 -4.01 8.16
CA GLY A 73 25.82 -5.23 8.86
C GLY A 73 24.93 -6.45 8.62
N LEU A 74 23.73 -6.28 8.02
CA LEU A 74 22.83 -7.39 7.71
C LEU A 74 23.03 -7.91 6.28
N PRO A 75 23.24 -9.23 6.07
CA PRO A 75 23.53 -9.80 4.74
C PRO A 75 22.52 -9.45 3.65
N ILE A 76 21.22 -9.34 4.00
CA ILE A 76 20.18 -8.99 3.03
C ILE A 76 20.35 -7.58 2.43
N ASN A 77 20.95 -6.64 3.16
CA ASN A 77 21.07 -5.25 2.71
C ASN A 77 22.11 -5.11 1.60
N ALA A 78 23.12 -5.97 1.55
CA ALA A 78 24.04 -6.07 0.42
C ALA A 78 23.35 -6.43 -0.91
N HIS A 79 22.18 -7.06 -0.85
CA HIS A 79 21.37 -7.44 -2.02
C HIS A 79 20.11 -6.57 -2.19
N ARG A 80 20.01 -5.45 -1.47
CA ARG A 80 18.80 -4.62 -1.42
C ARG A 80 18.32 -4.19 -2.80
N GLU A 81 19.23 -3.71 -3.65
CA GLU A 81 18.88 -3.22 -4.98
C GLU A 81 18.40 -4.34 -5.90
N THR A 82 19.07 -5.49 -5.88
CA THR A 82 18.65 -6.68 -6.62
C THR A 82 17.27 -7.17 -6.18
N ILE A 83 17.01 -7.20 -4.87
CA ILE A 83 15.70 -7.57 -4.31
C ILE A 83 14.64 -6.56 -4.73
N ALA A 84 14.95 -5.26 -4.65
CA ALA A 84 14.03 -4.19 -5.00
C ALA A 84 13.63 -4.25 -6.49
N ALA A 85 14.60 -4.47 -7.38
CA ALA A 85 14.36 -4.68 -8.80
C ALA A 85 13.50 -5.93 -9.05
N ALA A 86 13.84 -7.05 -8.40
CA ALA A 86 13.05 -8.29 -8.55
C ALA A 86 11.58 -8.09 -8.15
N ILE A 87 11.32 -7.39 -7.03
CA ILE A 87 9.96 -7.08 -6.55
C ILE A 87 9.23 -6.14 -7.51
N HIS A 88 9.93 -5.19 -8.15
CA HIS A 88 9.35 -4.28 -9.12
C HIS A 88 8.92 -5.00 -10.40
N ASP A 89 9.81 -5.84 -10.94
CA ASP A 89 9.65 -6.47 -12.25
C ASP A 89 8.75 -7.71 -12.22
N HIS A 90 8.63 -8.37 -11.07
CA HIS A 90 7.94 -9.64 -10.96
C HIS A 90 6.82 -9.59 -9.93
N GLN A 91 5.64 -10.09 -10.33
CA GLN A 91 4.49 -10.21 -9.44
C GLN A 91 4.74 -11.17 -8.26
N VAL A 92 5.58 -12.18 -8.45
CA VAL A 92 5.94 -13.17 -7.42
C VAL A 92 7.45 -13.36 -7.42
N VAL A 93 8.06 -13.23 -6.24
CA VAL A 93 9.50 -13.40 -6.02
C VAL A 93 9.70 -14.37 -4.86
N VAL A 94 10.60 -15.34 -5.04
CA VAL A 94 11.04 -16.24 -3.98
C VAL A 94 12.41 -15.77 -3.48
N ILE A 95 12.51 -15.44 -2.20
CA ILE A 95 13.74 -14.94 -1.59
C ILE A 95 14.24 -15.96 -0.58
N CYS A 96 15.40 -16.55 -0.87
CA CYS A 96 16.06 -17.52 -0.02
C CYS A 96 17.23 -16.87 0.74
N GLY A 97 17.49 -17.35 1.95
CA GLY A 97 18.65 -16.95 2.73
C GLY A 97 18.65 -17.65 4.09
N GLU A 98 19.79 -17.71 4.74
CA GLU A 98 19.94 -18.35 6.05
C GLU A 98 19.17 -17.65 7.18
N THR A 99 18.93 -18.35 8.28
CA THR A 99 18.36 -17.73 9.49
C THR A 99 19.31 -16.65 10.00
N GLY A 100 18.77 -15.51 10.43
CA GLY A 100 19.59 -14.37 10.88
C GLY A 100 19.99 -13.39 9.78
N SER A 101 19.78 -13.72 8.50
CA SER A 101 20.14 -12.84 7.37
C SER A 101 19.36 -11.52 7.28
N GLY A 102 18.38 -11.28 8.16
CA GLY A 102 17.56 -10.06 8.19
C GLY A 102 16.28 -10.07 7.34
N LYS A 103 15.94 -11.18 6.66
CA LYS A 103 14.75 -11.26 5.77
C LYS A 103 13.47 -10.72 6.40
N THR A 104 13.13 -11.21 7.58
CA THR A 104 11.88 -10.92 8.27
C THR A 104 11.76 -9.44 8.65
N THR A 105 12.85 -8.77 9.01
CA THR A 105 12.80 -7.36 9.43
C THR A 105 13.03 -6.40 8.26
N GLN A 106 13.86 -6.76 7.29
CA GLN A 106 14.28 -5.86 6.21
C GLN A 106 13.37 -5.92 4.97
N LEU A 107 12.80 -7.07 4.60
CA LEU A 107 11.94 -7.14 3.40
C LEU A 107 10.74 -6.18 3.44
N PRO A 108 9.99 -6.04 4.54
CA PRO A 108 8.91 -5.04 4.60
C PRO A 108 9.41 -3.60 4.42
N LYS A 109 10.62 -3.29 4.91
CA LYS A 109 11.27 -1.98 4.75
C LYS A 109 11.69 -1.73 3.31
N ILE A 110 12.21 -2.74 2.61
CA ILE A 110 12.54 -2.66 1.18
C ILE A 110 11.25 -2.41 0.37
N CYS A 111 10.19 -3.16 0.63
CA CYS A 111 8.88 -2.92 0.01
C CYS A 111 8.38 -1.49 0.25
N LEU A 112 8.55 -0.98 1.47
CA LEU A 112 8.16 0.39 1.82
C LEU A 112 8.97 1.44 1.04
N SER A 113 10.27 1.21 0.86
CA SER A 113 11.14 2.10 0.06
C SER A 113 10.76 2.16 -1.42
N LEU A 114 10.11 1.12 -1.94
CA LEU A 114 9.51 1.08 -3.28
C LEU A 114 8.17 1.84 -3.37
N GLY A 115 7.72 2.46 -2.28
CA GLY A 115 6.43 3.14 -2.19
C GLY A 115 5.23 2.18 -2.05
N LEU A 116 5.48 0.89 -1.82
CA LEU A 116 4.42 -0.07 -1.48
C LEU A 116 3.88 0.23 -0.07
N GLY A 117 2.64 -0.18 0.20
CA GLY A 117 1.98 0.10 1.49
C GLY A 117 1.41 1.52 1.62
N ALA A 118 1.59 2.39 0.63
CA ALA A 118 0.88 3.68 0.59
C ALA A 118 -0.57 3.51 0.12
N ALA A 119 -0.76 2.86 -1.03
CA ALA A 119 -2.09 2.65 -1.63
C ALA A 119 -2.86 1.48 -1.01
N GLY A 120 -2.22 0.69 -0.16
CA GLY A 120 -2.76 -0.48 0.50
C GLY A 120 -1.93 -0.80 1.75
N LEU A 121 -1.80 -2.07 2.10
CA LEU A 121 -1.00 -2.52 3.24
C LEU A 121 0.10 -3.47 2.79
N ILE A 122 1.24 -3.46 3.48
CA ILE A 122 2.24 -4.53 3.36
C ILE A 122 1.87 -5.62 4.37
N GLY A 123 1.33 -6.73 3.89
CA GLY A 123 0.98 -7.87 4.73
C GLY A 123 2.21 -8.74 4.99
N HIS A 124 2.63 -8.83 6.25
CA HIS A 124 3.69 -9.74 6.67
C HIS A 124 3.12 -10.84 7.56
N THR A 125 3.04 -12.06 7.02
CA THR A 125 2.51 -13.22 7.75
C THR A 125 3.63 -13.94 8.51
N GLN A 126 3.29 -14.40 9.71
CA GLN A 126 4.20 -15.15 10.58
C GLN A 126 3.45 -16.36 11.14
N PRO A 127 4.03 -17.58 11.10
CA PRO A 127 3.34 -18.79 11.56
C PRO A 127 3.13 -18.80 13.08
N ARG A 128 3.94 -18.06 13.84
CA ARG A 128 3.89 -18.00 15.31
C ARG A 128 3.45 -16.62 15.77
N ARG A 129 2.51 -16.56 16.72
CA ARG A 129 2.01 -15.29 17.29
C ARG A 129 3.09 -14.44 17.94
N ILE A 130 4.01 -15.09 18.67
CA ILE A 130 5.11 -14.39 19.35
C ILE A 130 6.05 -13.75 18.31
N ALA A 131 6.31 -14.44 17.20
CA ALA A 131 7.08 -13.89 16.10
C ALA A 131 6.36 -12.69 15.47
N ALA A 132 5.06 -12.79 15.16
CA ALA A 132 4.29 -11.68 14.62
C ALA A 132 4.39 -10.41 15.49
N ARG A 133 4.23 -10.57 16.81
CA ARG A 133 4.33 -9.46 17.78
C ARG A 133 5.75 -8.89 17.85
N SER A 134 6.74 -9.75 18.06
CA SER A 134 8.14 -9.33 18.21
C SER A 134 8.68 -8.65 16.95
N VAL A 135 8.35 -9.18 15.77
CA VAL A 135 8.73 -8.61 14.48
C VAL A 135 8.07 -7.24 14.28
N ALA A 136 6.77 -7.10 14.58
CA ALA A 136 6.10 -5.80 14.49
C ALA A 136 6.73 -4.76 15.42
N THR A 137 7.05 -5.14 16.66
CA THR A 137 7.76 -4.27 17.60
C THR A 137 9.15 -3.88 17.10
N ARG A 138 9.91 -4.84 16.54
CA ARG A 138 11.25 -4.57 15.99
C ARG A 138 11.20 -3.64 14.78
N ILE A 139 10.30 -3.90 13.83
CA ILE A 139 10.14 -3.06 12.63
C ILE A 139 9.68 -1.65 13.03
N ALA A 140 8.74 -1.52 13.97
CA ALA A 140 8.31 -0.21 14.47
C ALA A 140 9.48 0.59 15.05
N ALA A 141 10.32 -0.06 15.88
CA ALA A 141 11.50 0.57 16.45
C ALA A 141 12.53 0.98 15.37
N GLU A 142 12.81 0.12 14.38
CA GLU A 142 13.70 0.44 13.27
C GLU A 142 13.18 1.59 12.39
N LEU A 143 11.85 1.71 12.26
CA LEU A 143 11.20 2.82 11.56
C LEU A 143 10.95 4.05 12.45
N LYS A 144 11.48 4.04 13.69
CA LYS A 144 11.31 5.14 14.67
C LYS A 144 9.84 5.49 14.92
N THR A 145 8.99 4.47 14.95
CA THR A 145 7.53 4.56 15.14
C THR A 145 7.06 3.69 16.30
N THR A 146 5.78 3.74 16.62
CA THR A 146 5.16 2.90 17.66
C THR A 146 4.24 1.86 17.06
N VAL A 147 4.16 0.68 17.69
CA VAL A 147 3.21 -0.37 17.27
C VAL A 147 1.78 0.15 17.41
N GLY A 148 0.98 -0.02 16.37
CA GLY A 148 -0.37 0.52 16.26
C GLY A 148 -0.44 1.88 15.57
N SER A 149 0.69 2.48 15.18
CA SER A 149 0.73 3.63 14.28
C SER A 149 0.88 3.18 12.83
N GLN A 150 2.08 3.27 12.24
CA GLN A 150 2.40 2.87 10.87
C GLN A 150 2.76 1.38 10.74
N VAL A 151 3.09 0.73 11.85
CA VAL A 151 3.35 -0.71 11.93
C VAL A 151 2.41 -1.31 12.95
N GLY A 152 1.71 -2.39 12.61
CA GLY A 152 0.78 -3.07 13.49
C GLY A 152 0.88 -4.58 13.38
N TYR A 153 0.18 -5.28 14.28
CA TYR A 153 0.00 -6.72 14.16
C TYR A 153 -1.44 -7.10 14.50
N LYS A 154 -1.88 -8.22 13.93
CA LYS A 154 -3.14 -8.86 14.26
C LYS A 154 -2.91 -10.34 14.47
N VAL A 155 -3.20 -10.82 15.67
CA VAL A 155 -3.19 -12.24 16.02
C VAL A 155 -4.52 -12.58 16.70
N ARG A 156 -4.84 -13.87 16.81
CA ARG A 156 -6.09 -14.25 17.49
C ARG A 156 -6.09 -13.70 18.93
N PHE A 157 -7.20 -13.06 19.30
CA PHE A 157 -7.43 -12.38 20.57
C PHE A 157 -6.56 -11.14 20.86
N SER A 158 -5.78 -10.63 19.89
CA SER A 158 -5.02 -9.38 20.07
C SER A 158 -4.83 -8.66 18.73
N ASP A 159 -5.39 -7.45 18.64
CA ASP A 159 -5.27 -6.57 17.48
C ASP A 159 -4.63 -5.25 17.94
N ARG A 160 -3.51 -4.89 17.31
CA ARG A 160 -2.78 -3.64 17.52
C ARG A 160 -2.50 -3.00 16.17
N THR A 161 -3.52 -2.91 15.32
CA THR A 161 -3.48 -2.18 14.05
C THR A 161 -4.11 -0.79 14.23
N GLY A 162 -3.51 0.21 13.60
CA GLY A 162 -4.03 1.58 13.58
C GLY A 162 -4.64 1.92 12.21
N PRO A 163 -5.40 3.03 12.11
CA PRO A 163 -5.90 3.52 10.82
C PRO A 163 -4.77 3.94 9.87
N GLN A 164 -3.57 4.17 10.39
CA GLN A 164 -2.35 4.51 9.65
C GLN A 164 -1.44 3.30 9.39
N ALA A 165 -1.75 2.13 9.97
CA ALA A 165 -0.99 0.90 9.75
C ALA A 165 -1.21 0.36 8.34
#